data_AF-A0A8T4VCZ6-F1
#
_entry.id   AF-A0A8T4VCZ6-F1
#
_cell.length_a   1.000
_cell.length_b   1.000
_cell.length_c   1.000
_cell.angle_alpha   90.00
_cell.angle_beta   90.00
_cell.angle_gamma   90.00
#
_symmetry.space_group_name_H-M   'P 1'
#
loop_
_entity.id
_entity.type
_entity.pdbx_description
1 polymer ?
#
loop_
_entity_poly.entity_id
_entity_poly.type
_entity_poly.pdbx_seq_one_letter_code
_entity_poly.pdbx_strand_id
1 'polypeptide(L)'
;MKQYLLFLVILIFLILPVNAARVNLIEGENYYTDGRNITVLGIDNKRDKVLVCINNERAILSKERQKTVNDVSLLVKTVSDEKIRIDIKVYCEDCECNENCLNTECIKAGENVEEEIEKEILGEIELLESFETNEEIIENPGLSAANITLALIILVLFTAGLYYLIKR
;
A
#
# COMPACT_ATOMS: atom_id res chain seq x y z
N MET A 1 -11.36 -22.12 29.18
CA MET A 1 -9.95 -22.39 28.77
C MET A 1 -9.74 -22.39 27.25
N LYS A 2 -10.46 -23.20 26.45
CA LYS A 2 -10.25 -23.27 24.98
C LYS A 2 -10.45 -21.94 24.23
N GLN A 3 -11.40 -21.09 24.66
CA GLN A 3 -11.66 -19.78 24.03
C GLN A 3 -10.54 -18.76 24.29
N TYR A 4 -9.96 -18.74 25.49
CA TYR A 4 -8.82 -17.86 25.81
C TYR A 4 -7.57 -18.23 25.02
N LEU A 5 -7.40 -19.51 24.69
CA LEU A 5 -6.29 -19.99 23.87
C LEU A 5 -6.41 -19.50 22.42
N LEU A 6 -7.61 -19.47 21.86
CA LEU A 6 -7.85 -18.92 20.52
C LEU A 6 -7.60 -17.39 20.48
N PHE A 7 -8.06 -16.66 21.50
CA PHE A 7 -7.76 -15.23 21.63
C PHE A 7 -6.26 -14.95 21.77
N LEU A 8 -5.53 -15.78 22.51
CA LEU A 8 -4.08 -15.65 22.67
C LEU A 8 -3.34 -15.90 21.35
N VAL A 9 -3.77 -16.87 20.54
CA VAL A 9 -3.19 -17.13 19.20
C VAL A 9 -3.45 -15.95 18.25
N ILE A 10 -4.66 -15.40 18.24
CA ILE A 10 -4.99 -14.21 17.44
C ILE A 10 -4.17 -13.00 17.92
N LEU A 11 -4.05 -12.81 19.24
CA LEU A 11 -3.25 -11.74 19.82
C LEU A 11 -1.78 -11.86 19.41
N ILE A 12 -1.19 -13.06 19.47
CA ILE A 12 0.19 -13.31 19.02
C ILE A 12 0.36 -12.97 17.54
N PHE A 13 -0.60 -13.38 16.68
CA PHE A 13 -0.58 -13.03 15.26
C PHE A 13 -0.67 -11.53 14.99
N LEU A 14 -1.39 -10.78 15.83
CA LEU A 14 -1.52 -9.31 15.73
C LEU A 14 -0.26 -8.57 16.21
N ILE A 15 0.57 -9.16 17.07
CA ILE A 15 1.80 -8.55 17.58
C ILE A 15 3.02 -8.89 16.69
N LEU A 16 2.88 -9.80 15.72
CA LEU A 16 3.97 -10.11 14.80
C LEU A 16 4.42 -8.82 14.10
N PRO A 17 5.68 -8.39 14.27
CA PRO A 17 6.16 -7.17 13.66
C PRO A 17 6.11 -7.33 12.15
N VAL A 18 5.27 -6.53 11.51
CA VAL A 18 5.31 -6.35 10.06
C VAL A 18 6.57 -5.57 9.75
N ASN A 19 7.66 -6.30 9.46
CA ASN A 19 8.94 -5.71 9.12
C ASN A 19 8.84 -5.08 7.71
N ALA A 20 8.48 -3.80 7.65
CA ALA A 20 8.69 -3.01 6.44
C ALA A 20 10.14 -2.52 6.43
N ALA A 21 10.87 -2.76 5.35
CA ALA A 21 12.20 -2.22 5.15
C ALA A 21 12.10 -0.72 4.89
N ARG A 22 12.87 0.08 5.62
CA ARG A 22 12.96 1.53 5.38
C ARG A 22 14.26 1.84 4.68
N VAL A 23 14.17 2.36 3.46
CA VAL A 23 15.33 2.55 2.60
C VAL A 23 15.33 3.98 2.06
N ASN A 24 16.51 4.56 1.92
CA ASN A 24 16.67 5.79 1.13
C ASN A 24 17.29 5.38 -0.20
N LEU A 25 16.69 5.82 -1.30
CA LEU A 25 17.16 5.51 -2.64
C LEU A 25 17.37 6.80 -3.43
N ILE A 26 18.38 6.81 -4.28
CA ILE A 26 18.61 7.86 -5.27
C ILE A 26 18.20 7.39 -6.67
N GLU A 27 18.05 8.31 -7.60
CA GLU A 27 17.78 7.96 -9.00
C GLU A 27 18.86 7.05 -9.58
N GLY A 28 18.44 5.99 -10.28
CA GLY A 28 19.30 4.94 -10.83
C GLY A 28 19.73 3.88 -9.83
N GLU A 29 19.44 4.02 -8.53
CA GLU A 29 19.78 3.03 -7.52
C GLU A 29 18.83 1.83 -7.56
N ASN A 30 19.40 0.64 -7.37
CA ASN A 30 18.68 -0.63 -7.29
C ASN A 30 18.64 -1.10 -5.83
N TYR A 31 17.46 -1.51 -5.37
CA TYR A 31 17.26 -2.16 -4.09
C TYR A 31 16.71 -3.57 -4.30
N TYR A 32 17.49 -4.55 -3.88
CA TYR A 32 17.15 -5.97 -3.99
C TYR A 32 16.65 -6.50 -2.65
N THR A 33 15.44 -7.06 -2.63
CA THR A 33 14.86 -7.71 -1.46
C THR A 33 13.91 -8.82 -1.90
N ASP A 34 13.95 -9.97 -1.24
CA ASP A 34 12.99 -11.07 -1.40
C ASP A 34 12.61 -11.40 -2.86
N GLY A 35 13.61 -11.50 -3.74
CA GLY A 35 13.39 -11.81 -5.17
C GLY A 35 12.81 -10.68 -6.02
N ARG A 36 12.86 -9.45 -5.52
CA ARG A 36 12.41 -8.23 -6.20
C ARG A 36 13.56 -7.25 -6.34
N ASN A 37 13.66 -6.63 -7.51
CA ASN A 37 14.57 -5.53 -7.78
C ASN A 37 13.76 -4.25 -7.97
N ILE A 38 13.93 -3.31 -7.06
CA ILE A 38 13.24 -2.02 -7.07
C ILE A 38 14.26 -0.97 -7.50
N THR A 39 14.07 -0.41 -8.70
CA THR A 39 14.91 0.66 -9.23
C THR A 39 14.14 1.97 -9.21
N VAL A 40 14.76 3.04 -8.72
CA VAL A 40 14.21 4.39 -8.90
C VAL A 40 14.64 4.88 -10.29
N LEU A 41 13.68 5.06 -11.19
CA LEU A 41 13.97 5.57 -12.54
C LEU A 41 13.99 7.09 -12.59
N GLY A 42 13.26 7.74 -11.67
CA GLY A 42 13.16 9.20 -11.67
C GLY A 42 12.45 9.76 -10.45
N ILE A 43 12.83 10.97 -10.07
CA ILE A 43 12.25 11.70 -8.94
C ILE A 43 11.70 13.04 -9.42
N ASP A 44 10.40 13.26 -9.20
CA ASP A 44 9.76 14.54 -9.41
C ASP A 44 9.36 15.18 -8.08
N ASN A 45 10.26 16.02 -7.57
CA ASN A 45 10.05 16.74 -6.32
C ASN A 45 8.96 17.82 -6.42
N LYS A 46 8.69 18.38 -7.61
CA LYS A 46 7.66 19.43 -7.76
C LYS A 46 6.26 18.86 -7.57
N ARG A 47 6.05 17.62 -8.01
CA ARG A 47 4.76 16.92 -7.95
C ARG A 47 4.70 15.86 -6.84
N ASP A 48 5.73 15.76 -5.99
CA ASP A 48 5.84 14.74 -4.93
C ASP A 48 5.62 13.31 -5.48
N LYS A 49 6.11 13.04 -6.70
CA LYS A 49 5.95 11.77 -7.43
C LYS A 49 7.29 11.12 -7.74
N VAL A 50 7.31 9.80 -7.83
CA VAL A 50 8.51 9.00 -8.07
C VAL A 50 8.18 7.91 -9.06
N LEU A 51 8.99 7.76 -10.10
CA LEU A 51 8.88 6.65 -11.03
C LEU A 51 9.80 5.51 -10.57
N VAL A 52 9.23 4.33 -10.38
CA VAL A 52 9.97 3.12 -10.00
C VAL A 52 9.76 2.02 -11.02
N CYS A 53 10.73 1.11 -11.11
CA CYS A 53 10.61 -0.14 -11.83
C CYS A 53 10.82 -1.31 -10.87
N ILE A 54 9.93 -2.30 -10.95
CA ILE A 54 9.96 -3.49 -10.11
C ILE A 54 9.80 -4.72 -10.98
N ASN A 55 10.88 -5.47 -11.15
CA ASN A 55 10.97 -6.62 -12.04
C ASN A 55 10.34 -6.36 -13.43
N ASN A 56 10.83 -5.33 -14.13
CA ASN A 56 10.34 -4.80 -15.42
C ASN A 56 8.96 -4.13 -15.40
N GLU A 57 8.25 -4.08 -14.27
CA GLU A 57 6.97 -3.37 -14.16
C GLU A 57 7.19 -1.94 -13.66
N ARG A 58 6.79 -0.95 -14.46
CA ARG A 58 6.87 0.47 -14.09
C ARG A 58 5.66 0.89 -13.28
N ALA A 59 5.91 1.77 -12.32
CA ALA A 59 4.84 2.42 -11.58
C ALA A 59 5.26 3.79 -11.09
N ILE A 60 4.32 4.72 -11.14
CA ILE A 60 4.46 6.01 -10.47
C ILE A 60 3.90 5.89 -9.05
N LEU A 61 4.70 6.33 -8.08
CA LEU A 61 4.36 6.41 -6.67
C LEU A 61 4.11 7.87 -6.31
N SER A 62 3.06 8.12 -5.54
CA SER A 62 2.83 9.44 -4.93
C SER A 62 3.25 9.40 -3.46
N LYS A 63 3.84 10.50 -2.98
CA LYS A 63 4.17 10.66 -1.57
C LYS A 63 2.96 10.40 -0.69
N GLU A 64 3.20 9.71 0.44
CA GLU A 64 2.22 9.33 1.46
C GLU A 64 1.06 8.42 0.97
N ARG A 65 1.03 8.04 -0.31
CA ARG A 65 0.07 7.08 -0.85
C ARG A 65 0.74 5.72 -1.00
N GLN A 66 0.12 4.71 -0.39
CA GLN A 66 0.55 3.33 -0.56
C GLN A 66 0.13 2.82 -1.93
N LYS A 67 1.04 2.15 -2.65
CA LYS A 67 0.76 1.47 -3.92
C LYS A 67 1.42 0.09 -3.89
N THR A 68 0.72 -0.91 -4.40
CA THR A 68 1.25 -2.28 -4.52
C THR A 68 1.48 -2.58 -5.98
N VAL A 69 2.68 -3.05 -6.31
CA VAL A 69 3.13 -3.36 -7.67
C VAL A 69 3.99 -4.60 -7.57
N ASN A 70 3.70 -5.62 -8.39
CA ASN A 70 4.45 -6.89 -8.41
C ASN A 70 4.70 -7.50 -7.01
N ASP A 71 3.64 -7.60 -6.19
CA ASP A 71 3.66 -8.07 -4.79
C ASP A 71 4.53 -7.25 -3.82
N VAL A 72 4.96 -6.05 -4.22
CA VAL A 72 5.68 -5.10 -3.37
C VAL A 72 4.78 -3.93 -3.03
N SER A 73 4.43 -3.79 -1.75
CA SER A 73 3.81 -2.58 -1.22
C SER A 73 4.87 -1.53 -0.95
N LEU A 74 4.66 -0.35 -1.51
CA LEU A 74 5.56 0.78 -1.47
C LEU A 74 4.83 1.97 -0.87
N LEU A 75 5.49 2.66 0.05
CA LEU A 75 5.00 3.91 0.62
C LEU A 75 6.13 4.93 0.67
N VAL A 76 6.07 5.92 -0.20
CA VAL A 76 7.05 7.01 -0.24
C VAL A 76 6.75 7.97 0.91
N LYS A 77 7.69 8.08 1.86
CA LYS A 77 7.60 8.97 3.02
C LYS A 77 8.21 10.34 2.77
N THR A 78 9.17 10.42 1.86
CA THR A 78 9.86 11.67 1.57
C THR A 78 10.30 11.65 0.12
N VAL A 79 10.09 12.78 -0.57
CA VAL A 79 10.61 13.08 -1.90
C VAL A 79 11.48 14.33 -1.73
N SER A 80 12.67 14.31 -2.31
CA SER A 80 13.61 15.43 -2.37
C SER A 80 14.39 15.37 -3.67
N ASP A 81 15.08 16.44 -4.05
CA ASP A 81 15.79 16.52 -5.33
C ASP A 81 16.86 15.42 -5.52
N GLU A 82 17.43 14.89 -4.43
CA GLU A 82 18.54 13.92 -4.50
C GLU A 82 18.12 12.49 -4.15
N LYS A 83 17.06 12.33 -3.34
CA LYS A 83 16.69 11.03 -2.77
C LYS A 83 15.24 10.94 -2.37
N ILE A 84 14.76 9.71 -2.29
CA ILE A 84 13.49 9.35 -1.71
C ILE A 84 13.70 8.56 -0.43
N ARG A 85 12.72 8.60 0.46
CA ARG A 85 12.59 7.63 1.56
C ARG A 85 11.36 6.79 1.31
N ILE A 86 11.53 5.48 1.27
CA ILE A 86 10.47 4.54 0.93
C ILE A 86 10.40 3.44 1.99
N ASP A 87 9.17 3.14 2.42
CA ASP A 87 8.86 1.96 3.21
C ASP A 87 8.42 0.86 2.24
N ILE A 88 9.11 -0.28 2.28
CA ILE A 88 8.95 -1.40 1.35
C ILE A 88 8.48 -2.61 2.14
N LYS A 89 7.44 -3.27 1.64
CA LYS A 89 6.96 -4.56 2.16
C LYS A 89 6.71 -5.51 1.00
N VAL A 90 7.37 -6.65 1.01
CA VAL A 90 7.16 -7.72 0.03
C VAL A 90 6.14 -8.70 0.58
N TYR A 91 5.15 -9.08 -0.24
CA TYR A 91 4.10 -10.06 0.11
C TYR A 91 4.35 -11.44 -0.47
N CYS A 92 5.43 -11.63 -1.21
CA CYS A 92 5.81 -12.92 -1.75
C CYS A 92 6.61 -13.75 -0.75
N GLU A 93 6.21 -15.00 -0.57
CA GLU A 93 7.00 -16.04 0.10
C GLU A 93 7.80 -16.79 -0.98
N ASP A 94 9.12 -16.94 -0.79
CA ASP A 94 10.04 -17.65 -1.69
C ASP A 94 10.09 -17.15 -3.14
N CYS A 95 10.05 -15.83 -3.33
CA CYS A 95 10.27 -15.27 -4.65
C CYS A 95 11.71 -15.43 -5.13
N GLU A 96 11.89 -16.09 -6.27
CA GLU A 96 13.17 -16.16 -6.96
C GLU A 96 13.35 -14.98 -7.93
N CYS A 97 14.52 -14.35 -7.85
CA CYS A 97 14.97 -13.32 -8.80
C CYS A 97 15.42 -14.01 -10.09
N ASN A 98 14.53 -14.09 -11.08
CA ASN A 98 14.84 -14.60 -12.44
C ASN A 98 15.23 -13.47 -13.40
N GLU A 99 15.29 -13.71 -14.72
CA GLU A 99 15.69 -12.69 -15.72
C GLU A 99 14.88 -11.38 -15.65
N ASN A 100 13.62 -11.44 -15.18
CA ASN A 100 12.76 -10.26 -15.03
C ASN A 100 13.22 -9.33 -13.91
N CYS A 101 14.02 -9.82 -12.98
CA CYS A 101 14.57 -9.07 -11.85
C CYS A 101 15.67 -8.07 -12.27
N LEU A 102 16.13 -8.09 -13.52
CA LEU A 102 17.21 -7.21 -13.97
C LEU A 102 16.73 -5.81 -14.40
N ASN A 103 15.41 -5.55 -14.43
CA ASN A 103 14.81 -4.27 -14.84
C ASN A 103 15.30 -3.77 -16.21
N THR A 104 15.77 -4.69 -17.07
CA THR A 104 16.41 -4.34 -18.34
C THR A 104 15.43 -3.72 -19.34
N GLU A 105 14.14 -4.04 -19.26
CA GLU A 105 13.12 -3.43 -20.11
C GLU A 105 12.88 -1.98 -19.71
N CYS A 106 12.79 -1.71 -18.41
CA CYS A 106 12.64 -0.37 -17.87
C CYS A 106 13.85 0.54 -18.19
N ILE A 107 15.07 0.02 -18.11
CA ILE A 107 16.27 0.83 -18.34
C ILE A 107 16.44 1.16 -19.83
N LYS A 108 16.08 0.22 -20.74
CA LYS A 108 16.20 0.42 -22.19
C LYS A 108 15.27 1.47 -22.75
N ALA A 109 14.11 1.68 -22.13
CA ALA A 109 13.11 2.59 -22.68
C ALA A 109 13.40 4.08 -22.42
N GLY A 110 14.58 4.44 -21.89
CA GLY A 110 15.14 5.80 -21.90
C GLY A 110 14.12 6.90 -21.60
N GLU A 111 13.79 7.12 -20.33
CA GLU A 111 12.57 7.82 -19.98
C GLU A 111 12.73 9.30 -19.67
N ASN A 112 11.75 10.06 -20.16
CA ASN A 112 11.46 11.41 -19.69
C ASN A 112 10.39 11.31 -18.58
N VAL A 113 10.87 11.22 -17.34
CA VAL A 113 10.07 11.05 -16.11
C VAL A 113 8.93 12.05 -16.04
N GLU A 114 9.17 13.29 -16.49
CA GLU A 114 8.20 14.37 -16.42
C GLU A 114 6.97 14.10 -17.30
N GLU A 115 7.18 13.53 -18.50
CA GLU A 115 6.15 13.24 -19.50
C GLU A 115 5.27 12.05 -19.07
N GLU A 116 5.86 11.00 -18.49
CA GLU A 116 5.10 9.84 -18.02
C GLU A 116 4.22 10.20 -16.82
N ILE A 117 4.74 11.01 -15.90
CA ILE A 117 3.96 11.53 -14.78
C ILE A 117 2.84 12.44 -15.28
N GLU A 118 3.07 13.25 -16.32
CA GLU A 118 2.05 14.11 -16.92
C GLU A 118 0.92 13.27 -17.55
N LYS A 119 1.26 12.20 -18.27
CA LYS A 119 0.27 11.26 -18.84
C LYS A 119 -0.57 10.57 -17.76
N GLU A 120 0.03 10.13 -16.66
CA GLU A 120 -0.72 9.51 -15.56
C GLU A 120 -1.69 10.51 -14.91
N ILE A 121 -1.24 11.75 -14.68
CA ILE A 121 -2.09 12.81 -14.12
C ILE A 121 -3.26 13.12 -15.06
N LEU A 122 -2.99 13.26 -16.37
CA LEU A 122 -4.04 13.51 -17.36
C LEU A 122 -5.05 12.37 -17.39
N GLY A 123 -4.59 11.11 -17.31
CA GLY A 123 -5.46 9.94 -17.21
C GLY A 123 -6.31 9.92 -15.93
N GLU A 124 -5.75 10.33 -14.78
CA GLU A 124 -6.53 10.46 -13.53
C GLU A 124 -7.61 11.55 -13.65
N ILE A 125 -7.32 12.66 -14.34
CA ILE A 125 -8.28 13.76 -14.56
C ILE A 125 -9.41 13.32 -15.50
N GLU A 126 -9.11 12.69 -16.63
CA GLU A 126 -10.12 12.17 -17.57
C GLU A 126 -11.05 11.15 -16.87
N LEU A 127 -10.49 10.32 -15.99
CA LEU A 127 -11.26 9.37 -15.21
C LEU A 127 -12.24 10.10 -14.27
N LEU A 128 -11.80 11.14 -13.55
CA LEU A 128 -12.66 11.94 -12.68
C LEU A 128 -13.80 12.62 -13.44
N GLU A 129 -13.54 13.19 -14.62
CA GLU A 129 -14.57 13.80 -15.47
C GLU A 129 -15.60 12.77 -15.96
N SER A 130 -15.18 11.51 -16.18
CA SER A 130 -16.09 10.41 -16.53
C SER A 130 -17.00 9.95 -15.39
N PHE A 131 -16.60 10.19 -14.13
CA PHE A 131 -17.40 9.90 -12.94
C PHE A 131 -18.43 11.01 -12.67
N GLU A 132 -18.06 12.29 -12.83
CA GLU A 132 -19.00 13.41 -12.66
C GLU A 132 -20.16 13.39 -13.68
N THR A 133 -19.95 12.80 -14.86
CA THR A 133 -20.99 12.67 -15.89
C THR A 133 -21.94 11.49 -15.68
N ASN A 134 -21.66 10.58 -14.72
CA ASN A 134 -22.46 9.37 -14.45
C ASN A 134 -23.06 9.30 -13.04
N GLU A 135 -23.07 10.40 -12.28
CA GLU A 135 -23.72 10.44 -10.97
C GLU A 135 -25.26 10.45 -11.10
N GLU A 136 -25.86 9.27 -11.24
CA GLU A 136 -27.14 9.00 -10.60
C GLU A 136 -26.85 8.98 -9.09
N ILE A 137 -27.44 9.90 -8.34
CA ILE A 137 -27.28 10.03 -6.89
C ILE A 137 -27.79 8.74 -6.22
N ILE A 138 -26.93 7.76 -6.02
CA ILE A 138 -27.20 6.64 -5.13
C ILE A 138 -26.84 7.13 -3.73
N GLU A 139 -27.85 7.62 -3.00
CA GLU A 139 -27.78 7.70 -1.55
C GLU A 139 -27.47 6.30 -1.02
N ASN A 140 -26.21 6.02 -0.73
CA ASN A 140 -25.88 4.90 0.15
C ASN A 140 -26.58 5.22 1.47
N PRO A 141 -27.52 4.39 1.97
CA PRO A 141 -28.09 4.62 3.27
C PRO A 141 -26.95 4.47 4.27
N GLY A 142 -26.40 5.61 4.71
CA GLY A 142 -25.39 5.69 5.74
C GLY A 142 -25.83 4.83 6.93
N LEU A 143 -24.85 4.24 7.61
CA LEU A 143 -25.02 3.33 8.74
C LEU A 143 -26.23 3.73 9.61
N SER A 144 -27.37 3.05 9.41
CA SER A 144 -28.63 3.40 10.08
C SER A 144 -28.41 3.44 11.58
N ALA A 145 -29.05 4.40 12.27
CA ALA A 145 -29.02 4.47 13.73
C ALA A 145 -29.39 3.14 14.40
N ALA A 146 -30.20 2.30 13.74
CA ALA A 146 -30.52 0.94 14.20
C ALA A 146 -29.29 0.01 14.24
N ASN A 147 -28.37 0.11 13.27
CA ASN A 147 -27.16 -0.72 13.21
C ASN A 147 -26.15 -0.33 14.31
N ILE A 148 -26.02 0.98 14.59
CA ILE A 148 -25.20 1.47 15.71
C ILE A 148 -25.79 1.01 17.05
N THR A 149 -27.12 1.11 17.20
CA THR A 149 -27.80 0.71 18.44
C THR A 149 -27.64 -0.80 18.69
N LEU A 150 -27.78 -1.63 17.65
CA LEU A 150 -27.60 -3.07 17.75
C LEU A 150 -26.15 -3.43 18.13
N ALA A 151 -25.16 -2.77 17.54
CA ALA A 151 -23.74 -2.98 17.86
C ALA A 151 -23.43 -2.66 19.33
N LEU A 152 -24.00 -1.56 19.87
CA LEU A 152 -23.86 -1.20 21.28
C LEU A 152 -24.51 -2.22 22.22
N ILE A 153 -25.70 -2.73 21.88
CA ILE A 153 -26.38 -3.76 22.68
C ILE A 153 -25.54 -5.05 22.73
N ILE A 154 -25.00 -5.49 21.59
CA ILE A 154 -24.14 -6.67 21.51
C ILE A 154 -22.89 -6.48 22.40
N LEU A 155 -22.27 -5.30 22.37
CA LEU A 155 -21.09 -4.99 23.17
C LEU A 155 -21.39 -5.00 24.69
N VAL A 156 -22.54 -4.48 25.10
CA VAL A 156 -22.98 -4.52 26.51
C VAL A 156 -23.26 -5.95 26.96
N LEU A 157 -23.95 -6.76 26.15
CA LEU A 157 -24.19 -8.16 26.49
C LEU A 157 -22.90 -8.98 26.58
N PHE A 158 -21.95 -8.72 25.68
CA PHE A 158 -20.65 -9.40 25.67
C PHE A 158 -19.82 -9.07 26.92
N THR A 159 -19.77 -7.80 27.31
CA THR A 159 -19.08 -7.34 28.53
C THR A 159 -19.75 -7.84 29.81
N ALA A 160 -21.08 -7.85 29.87
CA ALA A 160 -21.82 -8.43 30.99
C ALA A 160 -21.62 -9.94 31.11
N GLY A 161 -21.60 -10.66 29.98
CA GLY A 161 -21.30 -12.09 29.93
C GLY A 161 -19.88 -12.40 30.39
N LEU A 162 -18.89 -11.63 29.93
CA LEU A 162 -17.50 -11.72 30.40
C LEU A 162 -17.40 -11.45 31.91
N TYR A 163 -18.06 -10.41 32.42
CA TYR A 163 -18.08 -10.09 33.85
C TYR A 163 -18.66 -11.24 34.67
N TYR A 164 -19.76 -11.84 34.22
CA TYR A 164 -20.39 -12.97 34.91
C TYR A 164 -19.52 -14.24 34.88
N LEU A 165 -18.79 -14.47 33.78
CA LEU A 165 -17.83 -15.57 33.67
C LEU A 165 -16.57 -15.38 34.53
N ILE A 166 -16.13 -14.15 34.75
CA ILE A 166 -14.97 -13.83 35.60
C ILE A 166 -15.32 -13.90 37.10
N LYS A 167 -16.57 -13.60 37.47
CA LYS A 167 -17.03 -13.62 38.87
C LYS A 167 -17.34 -15.02 39.41
N ARG A 168 -17.38 -16.04 38.55
CA ARG A 168 -17.70 -17.43 38.90
C ARG A 168 -16.43 -18.27 38.99
#